data_AF-A0A401FHU3-F1
#
_entry.id   AF-A0A401FHU3-F1
#
_cell.length_a   1.000
_cell.length_b   1.000
_cell.length_c   1.000
_cell.angle_alpha   90.00
_cell.angle_beta   90.00
_cell.angle_gamma   90.00
#
_symmetry.space_group_name_H-M   'P 1'
#
loop_
_entity.id
_entity.type
_entity.pdbx_description
1 polymer ?
#
loop_
_entity_poly.entity_id
_entity_poly.type
_entity_poly.pdbx_seq_one_letter_code
_entity_poly.pdbx_strand_id
1 'polypeptide(L)'
;MTGIEALILSVINFIEIESNRAKLLENFETVMDAVLMNRIIQPDKNLNVVFYQYGMALLHQKKLNESINVLQNGVKWATDHDSNFMLADFFFMLAHEYVAINDEVHAKEADNNYRVISKVFNQNVNRSIN
;
A
#
# COMPACT_ATOMS: atom_id res chain seq x y z
N MET A 1 -12.64 -15.98 0.48
CA MET A 1 -11.85 -15.20 1.46
C MET A 1 -12.70 -14.04 1.93
N THR A 2 -12.73 -13.78 3.24
CA THR A 2 -13.39 -12.62 3.84
C THR A 2 -12.49 -11.38 3.90
N GLY A 3 -13.06 -10.20 4.17
CA GLY A 3 -12.25 -8.99 4.35
C GLY A 3 -11.21 -9.13 5.48
N ILE A 4 -11.62 -9.74 6.59
CA ILE A 4 -10.73 -10.01 7.74
C ILE A 4 -9.66 -11.02 7.35
N GLU A 5 -10.01 -12.10 6.65
CA GLU A 5 -9.03 -13.08 6.17
C GLU A 5 -7.98 -12.44 5.25
N ALA A 6 -8.41 -11.55 4.34
CA ALA A 6 -7.49 -10.82 3.46
C ALA A 6 -6.49 -9.95 4.25
N LEU A 7 -6.97 -9.24 5.27
CA LEU A 7 -6.12 -8.43 6.16
C LEU A 7 -5.16 -9.28 6.99
N ILE A 8 -5.62 -10.41 7.52
CA ILE A 8 -4.76 -11.34 8.28
C ILE A 8 -3.67 -11.90 7.36
N LEU A 9 -4.04 -12.36 6.16
CA LEU A 9 -3.11 -12.92 5.20
C LEU A 9 -2.09 -11.89 4.72
N SER A 10 -2.49 -10.64 4.48
CA SER A 10 -1.55 -9.58 4.09
C SER A 10 -0.52 -9.31 5.19
N VAL A 11 -0.94 -9.31 6.46
CA VAL A 11 -0.03 -9.16 7.61
C VAL A 11 0.92 -10.36 7.74
N ILE A 12 0.42 -11.58 7.59
CA ILE A 12 1.25 -12.80 7.62
C ILE A 12 2.31 -12.72 6.52
N ASN A 13 1.91 -12.42 5.28
CA ASN A 13 2.82 -12.29 4.15
C ASN A 13 3.88 -11.21 4.40
N PHE A 14 3.49 -10.06 4.95
CA PHE A 14 4.43 -8.99 5.31
C PHE A 14 5.48 -9.48 6.31
N ILE A 15 5.05 -10.09 7.42
CA ILE A 15 5.96 -10.60 8.46
C ILE A 15 6.89 -11.69 7.91
N GLU A 16 6.39 -12.58 7.05
CA GLU A 16 7.19 -13.64 6.45
C GLU A 16 8.29 -13.11 5.52
N ILE A 17 7.99 -12.06 4.74
CA ILE A 17 8.97 -11.36 3.90
C ILE A 17 10.01 -10.65 4.77
N GLU A 18 9.58 -9.90 5.78
CA GLU A 18 10.49 -9.20 6.71
C GLU A 18 11.38 -10.16 7.49
N SER A 19 10.85 -11.34 7.83
CA SER A 19 11.61 -12.38 8.52
C SER A 19 12.54 -13.17 7.59
N ASN A 20 12.60 -12.82 6.31
CA ASN A 20 13.31 -13.55 5.25
C ASN A 20 12.95 -15.05 5.20
N ARG A 21 11.72 -15.39 5.65
CA ARG A 21 11.19 -16.76 5.70
C ARG A 21 10.47 -17.13 4.42
N ALA A 22 9.89 -16.15 3.73
CA ALA A 22 9.30 -16.32 2.41
C ALA A 22 9.88 -15.28 1.44
N LYS A 23 10.31 -15.72 0.26
CA LYS A 23 10.72 -14.85 -0.86
C LYS A 23 9.57 -14.54 -1.82
N LEU A 24 8.43 -15.20 -1.68
CA LEU A 24 7.42 -15.25 -2.74
C LEU A 24 6.34 -14.20 -2.49
N LEU A 25 6.32 -13.19 -3.34
CA LEU A 25 5.26 -12.18 -3.43
C LEU A 25 3.93 -12.77 -3.94
N GLU A 26 3.93 -14.03 -4.42
CA GLU A 26 2.76 -14.75 -4.95
C GLU A 26 1.57 -14.78 -3.97
N ASN A 27 1.83 -14.86 -2.66
CA ASN A 27 0.76 -14.82 -1.66
C ASN A 27 0.11 -13.43 -1.56
N PHE A 28 0.87 -12.35 -1.77
CA PHE A 28 0.30 -11.01 -1.89
C PHE A 28 -0.54 -10.87 -3.16
N GLU A 29 -0.03 -11.38 -4.29
CA GLU A 29 -0.73 -11.37 -5.58
C GLU A 29 -2.10 -12.07 -5.47
N THR A 30 -2.16 -13.21 -4.79
CA THR A 30 -3.43 -13.93 -4.55
C THR A 30 -4.44 -13.09 -3.77
N VAL A 31 -4.01 -12.38 -2.71
CA VAL A 31 -4.90 -11.51 -1.92
C VAL A 31 -5.32 -10.29 -2.76
N MET A 32 -4.37 -9.70 -3.48
CA MET A 32 -4.59 -8.55 -4.37
C MET A 32 -5.61 -8.86 -5.47
N ASP A 33 -5.48 -10.00 -6.14
CA ASP A 33 -6.43 -10.45 -7.16
C ASP A 33 -7.84 -10.59 -6.58
N ALA A 34 -7.96 -11.16 -5.38
CA ALA A 34 -9.26 -11.28 -4.73
C ALA A 34 -9.88 -9.91 -4.40
N VAL A 35 -9.07 -8.94 -3.97
CA VAL A 35 -9.54 -7.55 -3.71
C VAL A 35 -9.92 -6.85 -5.00
N LEU A 36 -9.05 -6.86 -6.01
CA LEU A 36 -9.27 -6.15 -7.29
C LEU A 36 -10.42 -6.74 -8.12
N MET A 37 -10.62 -8.07 -8.06
CA MET A 37 -11.71 -8.74 -8.77
C MET A 37 -13.03 -8.77 -7.99
N ASN A 38 -13.14 -8.04 -6.87
CA ASN A 38 -14.33 -8.01 -6.00
C ASN A 38 -14.78 -9.41 -5.55
N ARG A 39 -13.82 -10.29 -5.23
CA ARG A 39 -14.05 -11.67 -4.76
C ARG A 39 -14.00 -11.80 -3.24
N ILE A 40 -13.94 -10.67 -2.52
CA ILE A 40 -13.95 -10.63 -1.06
C ILE A 40 -15.39 -10.77 -0.55
N ILE A 41 -15.62 -11.78 0.29
CA ILE A 41 -16.89 -11.99 0.98
C ILE A 41 -16.90 -11.09 2.21
N GLN A 42 -17.88 -10.19 2.36
CA GLN A 42 -17.91 -9.21 3.47
C GLN A 42 -16.63 -8.34 3.48
N PRO A 43 -16.50 -7.39 2.53
CA PRO A 43 -15.33 -6.54 2.45
C PRO A 43 -15.19 -5.68 3.71
N ASP A 44 -13.95 -5.55 4.19
CA ASP A 44 -13.61 -4.61 5.25
C ASP A 44 -13.29 -3.23 4.65
N LYS A 45 -13.67 -2.17 5.35
CA LYS A 45 -13.42 -0.79 4.90
C LYS A 45 -11.92 -0.44 4.81
N ASN A 46 -11.05 -1.21 5.45
CA ASN A 46 -9.60 -0.98 5.48
C ASN A 46 -8.84 -1.95 4.57
N LEU A 47 -9.50 -2.57 3.59
CA LEU A 47 -8.82 -3.46 2.63
C LEU A 47 -7.70 -2.77 1.82
N ASN A 48 -7.69 -1.44 1.78
CA ASN A 48 -6.58 -0.71 1.21
C ASN A 48 -5.24 -1.02 1.91
N VAL A 49 -5.23 -1.41 3.18
CA VAL A 49 -4.03 -1.86 3.92
C VAL A 49 -3.26 -2.96 3.18
N VAL A 50 -3.96 -3.84 2.44
CA VAL A 50 -3.32 -4.90 1.64
C VAL A 50 -2.36 -4.30 0.60
N PHE A 51 -2.77 -3.24 -0.10
CA PHE A 51 -1.95 -2.56 -1.10
C PHE A 51 -0.73 -1.91 -0.45
N TYR A 52 -0.91 -1.26 0.69
CA TYR A 52 0.20 -0.62 1.42
C TYR A 52 1.24 -1.66 1.86
N GLN A 53 0.80 -2.77 2.45
CA GLN A 53 1.71 -3.83 2.91
C GLN A 53 2.43 -4.51 1.74
N TYR A 54 1.75 -4.69 0.61
CA TYR A 54 2.39 -5.23 -0.58
C TYR A 54 3.42 -4.25 -1.17
N GLY A 55 3.09 -2.96 -1.25
CA GLY A 55 4.03 -1.90 -1.63
C GLY A 55 5.27 -1.90 -0.72
N MET A 56 5.08 -1.92 0.60
CA MET A 56 6.18 -2.02 1.57
C MET A 56 7.08 -3.24 1.34
N ALA A 57 6.49 -4.41 1.10
CA ALA A 57 7.26 -5.62 0.79
C ALA A 57 8.07 -5.47 -0.52
N LEU A 58 7.50 -4.85 -1.55
CA LEU A 58 8.17 -4.58 -2.83
C LEU A 58 9.31 -3.57 -2.65
N LEU A 59 9.08 -2.48 -1.90
CA LEU A 59 10.09 -1.49 -1.55
C LEU A 59 11.29 -2.13 -0.85
N HIS A 60 11.05 -2.98 0.16
CA HIS A 60 12.13 -3.67 0.88
C HIS A 60 12.92 -4.64 -0.01
N GLN A 61 12.29 -5.17 -1.06
CA GLN A 61 12.96 -5.95 -2.10
C GLN A 61 13.58 -5.09 -3.21
N LYS A 62 13.58 -3.75 -3.07
CA LYS A 62 14.08 -2.76 -4.03
C LYS A 62 13.36 -2.76 -5.39
N LYS A 63 12.13 -3.27 -5.43
CA LYS A 63 11.26 -3.33 -6.61
C LYS A 63 10.43 -2.05 -6.72
N LEU A 64 11.10 -0.90 -6.85
CA LEU A 64 10.49 0.42 -6.75
C LEU A 64 9.33 0.65 -7.74
N ASN A 65 9.53 0.33 -9.03
CA ASN A 65 8.47 0.53 -10.02
C ASN A 65 7.23 -0.35 -9.76
N GLU A 66 7.43 -1.59 -9.28
CA GLU A 66 6.33 -2.49 -8.93
C GLU A 66 5.58 -1.95 -7.70
N SER A 67 6.31 -1.48 -6.69
CA SER A 67 5.74 -0.87 -5.49
C SER A 67 4.93 0.38 -5.82
N ILE A 68 5.47 1.31 -6.61
CA ILE A 68 4.76 2.49 -7.11
C ILE A 68 3.43 2.10 -7.78
N ASN A 69 3.45 1.10 -8.68
CA ASN A 69 2.24 0.65 -9.35
C ASN A 69 1.20 0.09 -8.36
N VAL A 70 1.62 -0.71 -7.38
CA VAL A 70 0.75 -1.25 -6.34
C VAL A 70 0.15 -0.15 -5.48
N LEU A 71 0.96 0.83 -5.06
CA LEU A 71 0.51 1.97 -4.26
C LEU A 71 -0.47 2.86 -5.03
N GLN A 72 -0.21 3.15 -6.31
CA GLN A 72 -1.14 3.91 -7.15
C GLN A 72 -2.49 3.20 -7.29
N ASN A 73 -2.47 1.88 -7.51
CA ASN A 73 -3.69 1.07 -7.52
C ASN A 73 -4.41 1.11 -6.16
N GLY A 74 -3.66 1.11 -5.06
CA GLY A 74 -4.20 1.24 -3.71
C GLY A 74 -4.85 2.61 -3.45
N VAL A 75 -4.24 3.70 -3.90
CA VAL A 75 -4.82 5.05 -3.84
C VAL A 75 -6.14 5.10 -4.62
N LYS A 76 -6.15 4.56 -5.84
CA LYS A 76 -7.36 4.50 -6.66
C LYS A 76 -8.44 3.67 -5.97
N TRP A 77 -8.13 2.46 -5.56
CA TRP A 77 -9.07 1.57 -4.88
C TRP A 77 -9.61 2.24 -3.61
N ALA A 78 -8.75 2.85 -2.80
CA ALA A 78 -9.13 3.54 -1.58
C ALA A 78 -10.12 4.68 -1.85
N THR A 79 -9.86 5.47 -2.90
CA THR A 79 -10.74 6.57 -3.30
C THR A 79 -12.09 6.06 -3.81
N ASP A 80 -12.11 4.98 -4.60
CA ASP A 80 -13.34 4.40 -5.14
C ASP A 80 -14.23 3.75 -4.05
N HIS A 81 -13.66 3.39 -2.89
CA HIS A 81 -14.33 2.67 -1.81
C HIS A 81 -14.44 3.49 -0.51
N ASP A 82 -14.18 4.80 -0.55
CA ASP A 82 -14.18 5.71 0.61
C ASP A 82 -13.26 5.23 1.77
N SER A 83 -12.20 4.49 1.44
CA SER A 83 -11.24 3.91 2.37
C SER A 83 -10.11 4.90 2.66
N ASN A 84 -10.41 5.91 3.48
CA ASN A 84 -9.45 7.00 3.73
C ASN A 84 -8.32 6.61 4.69
N PHE A 85 -8.44 5.49 5.41
CA PHE A 85 -7.43 5.01 6.37
C PHE A 85 -6.07 4.85 5.66
N MET A 86 -4.96 5.29 6.25
CA MET A 86 -3.61 5.22 5.65
C MET A 86 -3.37 5.95 4.33
N LEU A 87 -4.35 6.68 3.76
CA LEU A 87 -4.14 7.33 2.46
C LEU A 87 -2.96 8.32 2.48
N ALA A 88 -2.69 8.96 3.62
CA ALA A 88 -1.49 9.77 3.80
C ALA A 88 -0.19 8.95 3.72
N ASP A 89 -0.17 7.73 4.27
CA ASP A 89 0.97 6.82 4.20
C ASP A 89 1.27 6.37 2.76
N PHE A 90 0.24 6.12 1.94
CA PHE A 90 0.41 5.82 0.52
C PHE A 90 1.16 6.94 -0.19
N PHE A 91 0.70 8.18 -0.03
CA PHE A 91 1.31 9.33 -0.69
C PHE A 91 2.71 9.64 -0.13
N PHE A 92 2.93 9.45 1.16
CA PHE A 92 4.24 9.58 1.76
C PHE A 92 5.24 8.59 1.14
N MET A 93 4.83 7.32 1.02
CA MET A 93 5.66 6.28 0.40
C MET A 93 5.90 6.54 -1.09
N LEU A 94 4.86 6.89 -1.84
CA LEU A 94 4.99 7.27 -3.26
C LEU A 94 5.98 8.42 -3.46
N ALA A 95 5.94 9.45 -2.61
CA ALA A 95 6.88 10.57 -2.70
C ALA A 95 8.34 10.10 -2.57
N HIS A 96 8.62 9.23 -1.60
CA HIS A 96 9.96 8.66 -1.38
C HIS A 96 10.42 7.81 -2.57
N GLU A 97 9.54 6.96 -3.10
CA GLU A 97 9.90 6.09 -4.22
C GLU A 97 10.09 6.87 -5.53
N TYR A 98 9.28 7.91 -5.78
CA TYR A 98 9.46 8.79 -6.93
C TYR A 98 10.79 9.55 -6.87
N VAL A 99 11.20 10.03 -5.70
CA VAL A 99 12.54 10.60 -5.51
C VAL A 99 13.62 9.56 -5.86
N ALA A 100 13.47 8.32 -5.39
CA ALA A 100 14.44 7.26 -5.63
C ALA A 100 14.59 6.89 -7.12
N ILE A 101 13.55 7.08 -7.94
CA ILE A 101 13.60 6.87 -9.40
C ILE A 101 13.84 8.16 -10.21
N ASN A 102 14.14 9.29 -9.55
CA ASN A 102 14.36 10.61 -10.15
C ASN A 102 13.14 11.20 -10.89
N ASP A 103 11.93 10.89 -10.42
CA ASP A 103 10.68 11.49 -10.92
C ASP A 103 10.24 12.65 -10.01
N GLU A 104 10.87 13.81 -10.17
CA GLU A 104 10.64 14.97 -9.31
C GLU A 104 9.21 15.52 -9.39
N VAL A 105 8.54 15.35 -10.54
CA VAL A 105 7.18 15.86 -10.77
C VAL A 105 6.20 15.09 -9.90
N HIS A 106 6.19 13.75 -10.03
CA HIS A 106 5.28 12.92 -9.24
C HIS A 106 5.68 12.86 -7.76
N ALA A 107 6.98 12.98 -7.44
CA ALA A 107 7.43 13.09 -6.05
C ALA A 107 6.80 14.31 -5.35
N LYS A 108 6.84 15.48 -6.01
CA LYS A 108 6.28 16.71 -5.46
C LYS A 108 4.76 16.65 -5.34
N GLU A 109 4.09 16.06 -6.32
CA GLU A 109 2.64 15.85 -6.26
C GLU A 109 2.26 14.95 -5.08
N ALA A 110 2.94 13.81 -4.92
CA ALA A 110 2.71 12.89 -3.82
C ALA A 110 2.99 13.52 -2.45
N ASP A 111 4.08 14.30 -2.28
CA ASP A 111 4.38 15.02 -1.03
C ASP A 111 3.28 16.03 -0.68
N ASN A 112 2.77 16.78 -1.67
CA ASN A 112 1.65 17.70 -1.45
C ASN A 112 0.38 16.96 -1.00
N ASN A 113 0.04 15.86 -1.66
CA ASN A 113 -1.14 15.05 -1.31
C ASN A 113 -1.02 14.47 0.09
N TYR A 114 0.15 13.92 0.45
CA TYR A 114 0.47 13.47 1.79
C TYR A 114 0.18 14.57 2.83
N ARG A 115 0.74 15.78 2.66
CA ARG A 115 0.56 16.89 3.61
C ARG A 115 -0.90 17.30 3.76
N VAL A 116 -1.65 17.38 2.66
CA VAL A 116 -3.07 17.75 2.66
C VAL A 116 -3.87 16.69 3.40
N ILE A 117 -3.71 15.41 3.06
CA ILE A 117 -4.49 14.31 3.62
C ILE A 117 -4.16 14.12 5.11
N SER A 118 -2.88 14.13 5.48
CA SER A 118 -2.46 14.08 6.89
C SER A 118 -3.11 15.19 7.71
N LYS A 119 -3.19 16.41 7.17
CA LYS A 119 -3.82 17.54 7.86
C LYS A 119 -5.34 17.40 7.94
N VAL A 120 -6.00 17.05 6.84
CA VAL A 120 -7.48 16.98 6.75
C VAL A 120 -8.02 15.85 7.62
N PHE A 121 -7.38 14.68 7.58
CA PHE A 121 -7.83 13.49 8.30
C PHE A 121 -7.10 13.25 9.64
N ASN A 122 -6.22 14.18 10.06
CA ASN A 122 -5.39 14.06 11.25
C ASN A 122 -4.61 12.73 11.31
N GLN A 123 -3.99 12.34 10.18
CA GLN A 123 -3.25 11.09 10.04
C GLN A 123 -1.76 11.29 10.32
N ASN A 124 -1.21 10.45 11.21
CA ASN A 124 0.21 10.31 11.44
C ASN A 124 0.76 9.23 10.51
N VAL A 125 1.72 9.58 9.67
CA VAL A 125 2.34 8.63 8.74
C VAL A 125 3.46 7.83 9.38
N ASN A 126 3.65 6.62 8.87
CA ASN A 126 4.77 5.78 9.20
C ASN A 126 6.06 6.32 8.57
N ARG A 127 6.91 6.94 9.41
CA ARG A 127 8.21 7.49 9.00
C ARG A 127 9.36 6.48 9.06
N SER A 128 9.05 5.19 9.29
CA SER A 128 10.07 4.14 9.27
C SER A 128 10.55 3.79 7.86
N ILE A 129 9.96 4.38 6.83
CA ILE A 129 10.36 4.26 5.42
C ILE A 129 11.64 5.08 5.23
N ASN A 130 12.81 4.45 5.42
CA ASN A 130 14.14 5.02 5.18
C ASN A 130 14.90 4.18 4.17
#